data_AF-A0A094CEP7-F1
#
_entry.id   AF-A0A094CEP7-F1
#
_cell.length_a   1.000
_cell.length_b   1.000
_cell.length_c   1.000
_cell.angle_alpha   90.00
_cell.angle_beta   90.00
_cell.angle_gamma   90.00
#
_symmetry.space_group_name_H-M   'P 1'
#
loop_
_entity.id
_entity.type
_entity.pdbx_description
1 polymer ?
#
loop_
_entity_poly.entity_id
_entity_poly.type
_entity_poly.pdbx_seq_one_letter_code
_entity_poly.pdbx_strand_id
1 'polypeptide(L)'
;AATTTSTTTVVELATPLFNFPLRYDTRPFTDNFGRILQFAAPQRRLAATALYALRTKYNVPVGPWGITPHAFFGAHLRVAADAKKAGWPGYEAQAGFLFKAARAAGLGIVYVTSESGMAGAFREDAKARDVVVVTKEDLLAGEDLEELNAMTWDQRGLVDYEVLLRSSVFAGIEMRV
;
A
#
# COMPACT_ATOMS: atom_id res chain seq x y z
N ALA A 1 25.05 13.55 -44.76
CA ALA A 1 24.14 13.40 -43.60
C ALA A 1 22.87 12.73 -44.11
N ALA A 2 22.62 11.47 -43.72
CA ALA A 2 21.43 10.73 -44.16
C ALA A 2 20.38 10.78 -43.05
N THR A 3 19.26 11.42 -43.34
CA THR A 3 18.11 11.52 -42.43
C THR A 3 17.31 10.22 -42.53
N THR A 4 17.41 9.37 -41.50
CA THR A 4 16.62 8.14 -41.40
C THR A 4 15.19 8.50 -40.97
N THR A 5 14.26 8.46 -41.92
CA THR A 5 12.82 8.59 -41.66
C THR A 5 12.36 7.33 -40.94
N SER A 6 12.00 7.42 -39.66
CA SER A 6 11.44 6.27 -38.93
C SER A 6 9.99 6.06 -39.39
N THR A 7 9.77 5.04 -40.22
CA THR A 7 8.42 4.67 -40.65
C THR A 7 7.71 3.96 -39.49
N THR A 8 6.64 4.55 -38.97
CA THR A 8 5.81 3.92 -37.94
C THR A 8 4.97 2.80 -38.58
N THR A 9 5.17 1.56 -38.15
CA THR A 9 4.37 0.41 -38.58
C THR A 9 3.24 0.18 -37.58
N VAL A 10 2.00 0.24 -38.05
CA VAL A 10 0.83 -0.19 -37.27
C VAL A 10 0.71 -1.71 -37.40
N VAL A 11 0.81 -2.41 -36.28
CA VAL A 11 0.60 -3.86 -36.20
C VAL A 11 -0.72 -4.10 -35.48
N GLU A 12 -1.71 -4.64 -36.20
CA GLU A 12 -2.96 -5.07 -35.60
C GLU A 12 -2.78 -6.49 -35.04
N LEU A 13 -2.76 -6.61 -33.71
CA LEU A 13 -2.71 -7.89 -33.03
C LEU A 13 -4.13 -8.47 -33.00
N ALA A 14 -4.30 -9.69 -33.52
CA ALA A 14 -5.55 -10.40 -33.40
C ALA A 14 -5.91 -10.59 -31.92
N THR A 15 -7.15 -10.29 -31.55
CA THR A 15 -7.67 -10.50 -30.19
C THR A 15 -7.47 -11.98 -29.82
N PRO A 16 -6.74 -12.30 -28.74
CA PRO A 16 -6.55 -13.69 -28.32
C PRO A 16 -7.91 -14.37 -28.10
N LEU A 17 -8.01 -15.66 -28.45
CA LEU A 17 -9.25 -16.46 -28.33
C LEU A 17 -9.82 -16.47 -26.89
N PHE A 18 -8.99 -16.16 -25.89
CA PHE A 18 -9.33 -16.09 -24.47
C PHE A 18 -9.31 -14.66 -23.90
N ASN A 19 -9.62 -13.64 -24.71
CA ASN A 19 -9.76 -12.27 -24.22
C ASN A 19 -11.24 -11.93 -24.07
N PHE A 20 -11.71 -11.78 -22.82
CA PHE A 20 -13.03 -11.24 -22.54
C PHE A 20 -12.92 -9.71 -22.41
N PRO A 21 -13.55 -8.91 -23.28
CA PRO A 21 -13.35 -7.46 -23.25
C PRO A 21 -13.92 -6.83 -21.98
N LEU A 22 -13.09 -6.08 -21.25
CA LEU A 22 -13.47 -5.34 -20.02
C LEU A 22 -14.74 -4.49 -20.16
N ARG A 23 -15.06 -4.01 -21.37
CA ARG A 23 -16.28 -3.23 -21.66
C ARG A 23 -17.58 -4.00 -21.41
N TYR A 24 -17.54 -5.33 -21.34
CA TYR A 24 -18.68 -6.18 -21.02
C TYR A 24 -18.80 -6.46 -19.52
N ASP A 25 -17.77 -6.16 -18.73
CA ASP A 25 -17.85 -6.25 -17.28
C ASP A 25 -18.61 -5.07 -16.70
N THR A 26 -19.39 -5.34 -15.66
CA THR A 26 -20.14 -4.28 -14.97
C THR A 26 -19.18 -3.40 -14.16
N ARG A 27 -19.58 -2.15 -13.91
CA ARG A 27 -18.82 -1.25 -13.03
C ARG A 27 -18.60 -1.82 -11.63
N PRO A 28 -19.61 -2.42 -10.95
CA PRO A 28 -19.39 -3.11 -9.68
C PRO A 28 -18.33 -4.22 -9.75
N PHE A 29 -18.27 -5.00 -10.84
CA PHE A 29 -17.25 -6.03 -10.99
C PHE A 29 -15.86 -5.43 -11.19
N THR A 30 -15.71 -4.50 -12.14
CA THR A 30 -14.41 -3.87 -12.45
C THR A 30 -13.84 -3.11 -11.26
N ASP A 31 -14.68 -2.38 -10.51
CA ASP A 31 -14.29 -1.65 -9.30
C ASP A 31 -13.85 -2.60 -8.14
N ASN A 32 -14.29 -3.86 -8.16
CA ASN A 32 -14.03 -4.84 -7.08
C ASN A 32 -13.22 -6.06 -7.52
N PHE A 33 -12.76 -6.14 -8.77
CA PHE A 33 -12.09 -7.32 -9.30
C PHE A 33 -10.87 -7.74 -8.46
N GLY A 34 -10.06 -6.76 -8.04
CA GLY A 34 -8.90 -6.99 -7.17
C GLY A 34 -9.23 -7.56 -5.78
N ARG A 35 -10.50 -7.50 -5.35
CA ARG A 35 -10.97 -8.06 -4.07
C ARG A 35 -11.42 -9.52 -4.18
N ILE A 36 -11.57 -10.04 -5.40
CA ILE A 36 -11.91 -11.44 -5.65
C ILE A 36 -10.71 -12.34 -5.36
N LEU A 37 -9.50 -11.84 -5.61
CA LEU A 37 -8.26 -12.55 -5.36
C LEU A 37 -8.00 -12.64 -3.86
N GLN A 38 -8.07 -13.85 -3.31
CA GLN A 38 -7.65 -14.13 -1.94
C GLN A 38 -6.17 -14.49 -1.92
N PHE A 39 -5.37 -13.71 -1.20
CA PHE A 39 -3.97 -14.03 -0.99
C PHE A 39 -3.80 -15.26 -0.10
N ALA A 40 -2.62 -15.87 -0.18
CA ALA A 40 -2.31 -17.09 0.55
C ALA A 40 -2.50 -16.90 2.07
N ALA A 41 -2.91 -18.00 2.73
CA ALA A 41 -3.30 -17.99 4.13
C ALA A 41 -2.24 -17.42 5.09
N PRO A 42 -0.92 -17.67 4.92
CA PRO A 42 0.11 -17.12 5.80
C PRO A 42 0.08 -15.58 5.88
N GLN A 43 0.01 -14.90 4.73
CA GLN A 43 0.02 -13.44 4.67
C GLN A 43 -1.24 -12.84 5.31
N ARG A 44 -2.40 -13.45 5.06
CA ARG A 44 -3.66 -13.03 5.68
C ARG A 44 -3.66 -13.25 7.19
N ARG A 45 -3.05 -14.34 7.68
CA ARG A 45 -2.89 -14.63 9.11
C ARG A 45 -2.03 -13.56 9.78
N LEU A 46 -0.86 -13.25 9.21
CA LEU A 46 0.03 -12.21 9.75
C LEU A 46 -0.63 -10.83 9.72
N ALA A 47 -1.36 -10.50 8.65
CA ALA A 47 -2.13 -9.26 8.60
C ALA A 47 -3.20 -9.18 9.69
N ALA A 48 -3.91 -10.29 9.96
CA ALA A 48 -4.87 -10.38 11.05
C ALA A 48 -4.20 -10.20 12.43
N THR A 49 -3.02 -10.79 12.65
CA THR A 49 -2.22 -10.55 13.87
C THR A 49 -1.85 -9.07 13.99
N ALA A 50 -1.38 -8.43 12.92
CA ALA A 50 -1.01 -7.02 12.94
C ALA A 50 -2.20 -6.11 13.28
N LEU A 51 -3.38 -6.38 12.71
CA LEU A 51 -4.63 -5.67 13.02
C LEU A 51 -5.06 -5.91 14.48
N TYR A 52 -4.90 -7.12 15.00
CA TYR A 52 -5.14 -7.42 16.41
C TYR A 52 -4.19 -6.65 17.32
N ALA A 53 -2.92 -6.53 16.96
CA ALA A 53 -1.95 -5.71 17.69
C ALA A 53 -2.30 -4.22 17.64
N LEU A 54 -2.75 -3.68 16.50
CA LEU A 54 -3.30 -2.31 16.42
C LEU A 54 -4.43 -2.09 17.41
N ARG A 55 -5.38 -3.03 17.44
CA ARG A 55 -6.52 -2.96 18.36
C ARG A 55 -6.11 -2.99 19.82
N THR A 56 -5.22 -3.90 20.19
CA THR A 56 -4.91 -4.19 21.60
C THR A 56 -3.83 -3.29 22.17
N LYS A 57 -2.81 -2.91 21.38
CA LYS A 57 -1.70 -2.06 21.84
C LYS A 57 -2.00 -0.56 21.68
N TYR A 58 -2.72 -0.19 20.63
CA TYR A 58 -2.96 1.22 20.27
C TYR A 58 -4.43 1.65 20.39
N ASN A 59 -5.30 0.78 20.91
CA ASN A 59 -6.74 1.03 21.07
C ASN A 59 -7.44 1.45 19.76
N VAL A 60 -6.94 0.95 18.62
CA VAL A 60 -7.53 1.21 17.30
C VAL A 60 -8.81 0.39 17.16
N PRO A 61 -9.96 1.00 16.81
CA PRO A 61 -11.24 0.30 16.68
C PRO A 61 -11.32 -0.55 15.40
N VAL A 62 -10.37 -1.44 15.15
CA VAL A 62 -10.39 -2.33 13.98
C VAL A 62 -10.91 -3.72 14.36
N GLY A 63 -11.69 -4.33 13.46
CA GLY A 63 -12.29 -5.64 13.67
C GLY A 63 -12.64 -6.35 12.35
N PRO A 64 -13.18 -7.58 12.41
CA PRO A 64 -13.47 -8.37 11.22
C PRO A 64 -14.71 -7.90 10.42
N TRP A 65 -15.45 -6.91 10.93
CA TRP A 65 -16.79 -6.55 10.48
C TRP A 65 -16.84 -5.58 9.28
N GLY A 66 -15.69 -5.15 8.76
CA GLY A 66 -15.58 -4.20 7.63
C GLY A 66 -14.59 -3.06 7.89
N ILE A 67 -14.62 -2.04 7.03
CA ILE A 67 -13.83 -0.81 7.23
C ILE A 67 -14.49 -0.03 8.38
N THR A 68 -13.75 0.14 9.48
CA THR A 68 -14.28 0.86 10.64
C THR A 68 -13.89 2.34 10.53
N PRO A 69 -14.82 3.29 10.72
CA PRO A 69 -14.50 4.70 10.79
C PRO A 69 -13.54 5.01 11.95
N HIS A 70 -12.71 6.04 11.81
CA HIS A 70 -11.80 6.52 12.86
C HIS A 70 -10.85 5.45 13.44
N ALA A 71 -10.46 4.46 12.64
CA ALA A 71 -9.52 3.41 13.02
C ALA A 71 -8.07 3.89 12.90
N PHE A 72 -7.51 3.86 11.70
CA PHE A 72 -6.15 4.30 11.44
C PHE A 72 -6.00 4.77 9.99
N PHE A 73 -4.95 5.57 9.76
CA PHE A 73 -4.59 6.04 8.44
C PHE A 73 -3.57 5.10 7.80
N GLY A 74 -3.86 4.61 6.60
CA GLY A 74 -2.93 3.83 5.80
C GLY A 74 -2.09 4.75 4.91
N ALA A 75 -0.76 4.67 5.03
CA ALA A 75 0.17 5.48 4.26
C ALA A 75 1.12 4.60 3.45
N HIS A 76 1.21 4.82 2.14
CA HIS A 76 2.17 4.13 1.27
C HIS A 76 3.21 5.10 0.70
N LEU A 77 4.48 4.84 1.00
CA LEU A 77 5.64 5.59 0.53
C LEU A 77 6.28 4.89 -0.67
N ARG A 78 6.14 5.49 -1.85
CA ARG A 78 6.72 5.00 -3.11
C ARG A 78 8.04 5.70 -3.40
N VAL A 79 9.08 5.40 -2.61
CA VAL A 79 10.36 6.12 -2.59
C VAL A 79 11.58 5.25 -2.90
N ALA A 80 11.37 4.03 -3.38
CA ALA A 80 12.47 3.18 -3.83
C ALA A 80 13.23 3.76 -5.03
N ALA A 81 14.43 3.23 -5.29
CA ALA A 81 15.34 3.76 -6.30
C ALA A 81 14.73 3.76 -7.72
N ASP A 82 13.88 2.79 -8.03
CA ASP A 82 13.17 2.68 -9.29
C ASP A 82 12.05 3.74 -9.42
N ALA A 83 11.32 4.04 -8.34
CA ALA A 83 10.36 5.14 -8.31
C ALA A 83 11.05 6.48 -8.60
N LYS A 84 12.21 6.72 -7.97
CA LYS A 84 12.99 7.94 -8.21
C LYS A 84 13.42 8.05 -9.68
N LYS A 85 13.87 6.95 -10.28
CA LYS A 85 14.22 6.91 -11.72
C LYS A 85 13.02 7.17 -12.63
N ALA A 86 11.84 6.70 -12.22
CA ALA A 86 10.59 6.93 -12.94
C ALA A 86 9.97 8.32 -12.69
N GLY A 87 10.65 9.22 -11.99
CA GLY A 87 10.20 10.60 -11.80
C GLY A 87 9.14 10.80 -10.70
N TRP A 88 8.98 9.81 -9.81
CA TRP A 88 8.10 9.97 -8.65
C TRP A 88 8.59 11.07 -7.70
N PRO A 89 7.68 11.75 -6.98
CA PRO A 89 8.06 12.72 -5.95
C PRO A 89 9.02 12.10 -4.92
N GLY A 90 9.99 12.88 -4.44
CA GLY A 90 10.92 12.43 -3.40
C GLY A 90 10.26 12.29 -2.03
N TYR A 91 10.98 11.68 -1.09
CA TYR A 91 10.49 11.41 0.27
C TYR A 91 9.84 12.62 0.93
N GLU A 92 10.48 13.79 0.93
CA GLU A 92 9.95 14.97 1.63
C GLU A 92 8.57 15.41 1.13
N ALA A 93 8.36 15.34 -0.19
CA ALA A 93 7.07 15.68 -0.78
C ALA A 93 6.02 14.62 -0.41
N GLN A 94 6.38 13.34 -0.45
CA GLN A 94 5.48 12.25 -0.08
C GLN A 94 5.11 12.29 1.40
N ALA A 95 6.10 12.44 2.28
CA ALA A 95 5.91 12.47 3.71
C ALA A 95 5.07 13.67 4.15
N GLY A 96 5.39 14.87 3.63
CA GLY A 96 4.62 16.09 3.90
C GLY A 96 3.14 15.95 3.48
N PHE A 97 2.88 15.37 2.31
CA PHE A 97 1.52 15.08 1.85
C PHE A 97 0.80 14.10 2.77
N LEU A 98 1.41 12.96 3.10
CA LEU A 98 0.79 11.91 3.90
C LEU A 98 0.47 12.39 5.32
N PHE A 99 1.36 13.15 5.97
CA PHE A 99 1.07 13.73 7.29
C PHE A 99 -0.06 14.77 7.24
N LYS A 100 -0.09 15.59 6.19
CA LYS A 100 -1.19 16.55 5.99
C LYS A 100 -2.52 15.82 5.81
N ALA A 101 -2.55 14.73 5.04
CA ALA A 101 -3.73 13.91 4.81
C ALA A 101 -4.20 13.21 6.09
N ALA A 102 -3.28 12.62 6.87
CA ALA A 102 -3.60 11.99 8.16
C ALA A 102 -4.22 13.00 9.15
N ARG A 103 -3.64 14.21 9.24
CA ARG A 103 -4.17 15.31 10.07
C ARG A 103 -5.56 15.75 9.60
N ALA A 104 -5.76 15.92 8.30
CA ALA A 104 -7.06 16.30 7.74
C ALA A 104 -8.13 15.24 7.99
N ALA A 105 -7.76 13.96 8.04
CA ALA A 105 -8.64 12.85 8.39
C ALA A 105 -8.91 12.73 9.91
N GLY A 106 -8.19 13.49 10.75
CA GLY A 106 -8.30 13.38 12.21
C GLY A 106 -7.80 12.05 12.77
N LEU A 107 -6.84 11.40 12.10
CA LEU A 107 -6.33 10.08 12.46
C LEU A 107 -4.92 10.19 13.07
N GLY A 108 -4.80 9.85 14.36
CA GLY A 108 -3.53 9.94 15.10
C GLY A 108 -2.63 8.70 15.01
N ILE A 109 -3.15 7.57 14.52
CA ILE A 109 -2.38 6.35 14.26
C ILE A 109 -2.21 6.19 12.75
N VAL A 110 -0.96 6.08 12.30
CA VAL A 110 -0.59 5.86 10.90
C VAL A 110 0.11 4.51 10.77
N TYR A 111 -0.44 3.63 9.94
CA TYR A 111 0.26 2.44 9.47
C TYR A 111 0.98 2.78 8.17
N VAL A 112 2.32 2.79 8.21
CA VAL A 112 3.15 3.17 7.06
C VAL A 112 3.76 1.96 6.39
N THR A 113 3.78 1.99 5.05
CA THR A 113 4.41 0.98 4.22
C THR A 113 5.42 1.66 3.28
N SER A 114 6.56 1.02 3.04
CA SER A 114 7.58 1.52 2.12
C SER A 114 8.36 0.35 1.54
N GLU A 115 8.70 0.42 0.25
CA GLU A 115 9.62 -0.55 -0.37
C GLU A 115 11.10 -0.30 0.00
N SER A 116 11.37 0.63 0.91
CA SER A 116 12.70 1.08 1.32
C SER A 116 12.81 1.21 2.84
N GLY A 117 14.00 1.50 3.35
CA GLY A 117 14.22 1.83 4.76
C GLY A 117 13.59 3.15 5.23
N MET A 118 12.91 3.90 4.35
CA MET A 118 12.38 5.24 4.66
C MET A 118 11.20 5.25 5.63
N ALA A 119 10.60 4.09 5.94
CA ALA A 119 9.60 4.00 7.02
C ALA A 119 10.18 4.47 8.37
N GLY A 120 11.49 4.25 8.62
CA GLY A 120 12.18 4.74 9.82
C GLY A 120 12.27 6.27 9.86
N ALA A 121 12.67 6.90 8.74
CA ALA A 121 12.69 8.36 8.62
C ALA A 121 11.27 8.94 8.83
N PHE A 122 10.25 8.31 8.25
CA PHE A 122 8.86 8.71 8.41
C PHE A 122 8.41 8.65 9.88
N ARG A 123 8.83 7.61 10.62
CA ARG A 123 8.57 7.53 12.06
C ARG A 123 9.24 8.65 12.85
N GLU A 124 10.49 8.98 12.53
CA GLU A 124 11.20 10.08 13.20
C GLU A 124 10.51 11.42 12.96
N ASP A 125 10.09 11.71 11.72
CA ASP A 125 9.35 12.92 11.38
C ASP A 125 8.00 13.03 12.09
N ALA A 126 7.37 11.90 12.39
CA ALA A 126 6.08 11.87 13.08
C ALA A 126 6.17 12.37 14.53
N LYS A 127 7.33 12.24 15.19
CA LYS A 127 7.54 12.71 16.58
C LYS A 127 7.27 14.22 16.74
N ALA A 128 7.57 15.01 15.72
CA ALA A 128 7.30 16.44 15.70
C ALA A 128 5.83 16.81 15.40
N ARG A 129 4.97 15.81 15.11
CA ARG A 129 3.65 16.01 14.51
C ARG A 129 2.49 15.45 15.33
N ASP A 130 2.77 14.88 16.50
CA ASP A 130 1.80 14.23 17.41
C ASP A 130 1.02 13.09 16.72
N VAL A 131 1.74 12.28 15.94
CA VAL A 131 1.20 11.12 15.22
C VAL A 131 2.04 9.90 15.58
N VAL A 132 1.37 8.78 15.86
CA VAL A 132 2.03 7.50 16.11
C VAL A 132 2.14 6.76 14.79
N VAL A 133 3.36 6.44 14.39
CA VAL A 133 3.65 5.68 13.16
C VAL A 133 4.09 4.27 13.51
N VAL A 134 3.39 3.29 12.93
CA VAL A 134 3.68 1.86 13.08
C VAL A 134 3.87 1.19 11.73
N THR A 135 4.65 0.11 11.69
CA THR A 135 4.79 -0.81 10.56
C THR A 135 4.40 -2.22 10.99
N LYS A 136 4.30 -3.15 10.04
CA LYS A 136 4.09 -4.57 10.37
C LYS A 136 5.15 -5.12 11.31
N GLU A 137 6.41 -4.68 11.16
CA GLU A 137 7.52 -5.15 11.99
C GLU A 137 7.37 -4.74 13.48
N ASP A 138 6.69 -3.64 13.80
CA ASP A 138 6.41 -3.28 15.20
C ASP A 138 5.20 -4.02 15.79
N LEU A 139 4.29 -4.46 14.90
CA LEU A 139 3.01 -5.03 15.29
C LEU A 139 3.12 -6.54 15.54
N LEU A 140 4.01 -7.23 14.81
CA LEU A 140 4.28 -8.65 14.97
C LEU A 140 5.38 -8.91 16.01
N ALA A 141 5.35 -10.08 16.63
CA ALA A 141 6.35 -10.52 17.60
C ALA A 141 6.46 -12.06 17.62
N GLY A 142 7.56 -12.58 18.19
CA GLY A 142 7.78 -14.03 18.31
C GLY A 142 7.74 -14.74 16.97
N GLU A 143 7.08 -15.91 16.93
CA GLU A 143 6.94 -16.74 15.73
C GLU A 143 6.35 -15.98 14.53
N ASP A 144 5.41 -15.04 14.77
CA ASP A 144 4.80 -14.26 13.69
C ASP A 144 5.79 -13.28 13.04
N LEU A 145 6.71 -12.72 13.82
CA LEU A 145 7.77 -11.85 13.29
C LEU A 145 8.85 -12.67 12.59
N GLU A 146 9.18 -13.85 13.11
CA GLU A 146 10.10 -14.79 12.46
C GLU A 146 9.56 -15.26 11.10
N GLU A 147 8.27 -15.60 11.03
CA GLU A 147 7.60 -15.95 9.78
C GLU A 147 7.62 -14.79 8.79
N LEU A 148 7.31 -13.56 9.23
CA LEU A 148 7.41 -12.38 8.37
C LEU A 148 8.83 -12.18 7.82
N ASN A 149 9.85 -12.40 8.64
CA ASN A 149 11.24 -12.23 8.25
C ASN A 149 11.72 -13.32 7.27
N ALA A 150 11.12 -14.50 7.29
CA ALA A 150 11.37 -15.57 6.33
C ALA A 150 10.68 -15.35 4.96
N MET A 151 9.70 -14.45 4.88
CA MET A 151 8.98 -14.15 3.64
C MET A 151 9.83 -13.37 2.63
N THR A 152 9.57 -13.61 1.34
CA THR A 152 10.13 -12.78 0.26
C THR A 152 9.57 -11.36 0.33
N TRP A 153 10.24 -10.44 -0.37
CA TRP A 153 9.81 -9.04 -0.45
C TRP A 153 8.35 -8.88 -0.91
N ASP A 154 7.94 -9.58 -1.98
CA ASP A 154 6.56 -9.54 -2.48
C ASP A 154 5.56 -10.09 -1.45
N GLN A 155 5.89 -11.20 -0.80
CA GLN A 155 5.03 -11.81 0.22
C GLN A 155 4.81 -10.88 1.41
N ARG A 156 5.84 -10.13 1.83
CA ARG A 156 5.73 -9.10 2.87
C ARG A 156 4.84 -7.94 2.43
N GLY A 157 4.89 -7.55 1.16
CA GLY A 157 4.00 -6.54 0.58
C GLY A 157 2.52 -6.97 0.60
N LEU A 158 2.24 -8.26 0.48
CA LEU A 158 0.86 -8.77 0.62
C LEU A 158 0.32 -8.67 2.05
N VAL A 159 1.19 -8.76 3.07
CA VAL A 159 0.79 -8.49 4.47
C VAL A 159 0.41 -7.02 4.62
N ASP A 160 1.25 -6.11 4.11
CA ASP A 160 0.97 -4.67 4.10
C ASP A 160 -0.36 -4.36 3.39
N TYR A 161 -0.59 -4.97 2.23
CA TYR A 161 -1.83 -4.81 1.46
C TYR A 161 -3.07 -5.20 2.27
N GLU A 162 -3.07 -6.37 2.90
CA GLU A 162 -4.20 -6.86 3.70
C GLU A 162 -4.49 -5.96 4.92
N VAL A 163 -3.45 -5.41 5.56
CA VAL A 163 -3.62 -4.43 6.65
C VAL A 163 -4.22 -3.13 6.10
N LEU A 164 -3.68 -2.58 5.01
CA LEU A 164 -4.13 -1.32 4.43
C LEU A 164 -5.60 -1.36 3.98
N LEU A 165 -6.10 -2.52 3.53
CA LEU A 165 -7.52 -2.73 3.21
C LEU A 165 -8.47 -2.54 4.42
N ARG A 166 -7.95 -2.38 5.64
CA ARG A 166 -8.73 -2.10 6.86
C ARG A 166 -8.54 -0.69 7.41
N SER A 167 -7.71 0.14 6.75
CA SER A 167 -7.57 1.54 7.11
C SER A 167 -8.88 2.30 6.88
N SER A 168 -9.16 3.31 7.70
CA SER A 168 -10.34 4.17 7.51
C SER A 168 -10.15 5.11 6.33
N VAL A 169 -8.91 5.58 6.16
CA VAL A 169 -8.46 6.40 5.05
C VAL A 169 -7.12 5.86 4.62
N PHE A 170 -6.98 5.65 3.31
CA PHE A 170 -5.74 5.26 2.67
C PHE A 170 -5.25 6.40 1.79
N ALA A 171 -3.95 6.70 1.84
CA ALA A 171 -3.29 7.56 0.87
C ALA A 171 -1.98 6.93 0.41
N GLY A 172 -1.81 6.91 -0.90
CA GLY A 172 -0.53 6.77 -1.56
C GLY A 172 -0.21 8.04 -2.34
N ILE A 173 0.93 8.02 -3.01
CA ILE A 173 1.29 9.04 -3.98
C ILE A 173 0.94 8.49 -5.36
N GLU A 174 0.54 9.37 -6.28
CA GLU A 174 0.45 9.04 -7.70
C GLU A 174 1.58 9.73 -8.45
N MET A 175 2.05 9.08 -9.51
CA MET A 175 2.90 9.76 -10.50
C MET A 175 2.02 10.79 -11.21
N ARG A 176 2.44 12.06 -11.25
CA ARG A 176 1.83 13.02 -12.17
C ARG A 176 2.29 12.66 -13.58
N VAL A 177 1.37 12.11 -14.38
CA VAL A 177 1.55 11.81 -15.80
C VAL A 177 1.29 13.06 -16.63
#